data_AF-A0A6N7M9D3-F1
#
_entry.id   AF-A0A6N7M9D3-F1
#
_cell.length_a   1.000
_cell.length_b   1.000
_cell.length_c   1.000
_cell.angle_alpha   90.00
_cell.angle_beta   90.00
_cell.angle_gamma   90.00
#
_symmetry.space_group_name_H-M   'P 1'
#
loop_
_entity.id
_entity.type
_entity.pdbx_description
1 polymer ?
#
loop_
_entity_poly.entity_id
_entity_poly.type
_entity_poly.pdbx_seq_one_letter_code
_entity_poly.pdbx_strand_id
1 'polypeptide(L)' 'MKNKEVMDMKEKLVYSRPEALADRPMHYCPGCGHGIVHKLLAQLIDELEIKEKCILIAPVGCSVL' A
#
# COMPACT_ATOMS: atom_id res chain seq x y z
N MET A 1 -0.38 -7.04 12.34
CA MET A 1 -0.67 -6.70 13.75
C MET A 1 -2.11 -6.22 13.81
N LYS A 2 -2.99 -6.94 14.52
CA LYS A 2 -4.43 -6.66 14.60
C LYS A 2 -4.65 -5.53 15.61
N ASN A 3 -5.09 -4.36 15.17
CA ASN A 3 -5.44 -3.25 16.06
C ASN A 3 -6.79 -3.54 16.71
N LYS A 4 -6.75 -4.08 17.93
CA LYS A 4 -7.90 -4.22 18.80
C LYS A 4 -8.02 -2.96 19.66
N GLU A 5 -9.10 -2.22 19.41
CA GLU A 5 -9.85 -1.34 20.32
C GLU A 5 -9.05 -0.33 21.16
N VAL A 6 -9.13 0.94 20.78
CA VAL A 6 -9.00 2.08 21.70
C VAL A 6 -10.20 3.00 21.44
N MET A 7 -11.10 3.07 22.41
CA MET A 7 -12.24 4.00 22.41
C MET A 7 -11.93 5.23 23.26
N ASP A 8 -12.21 6.37 22.64
CA ASP A 8 -12.52 7.69 23.20
C ASP A 8 -11.38 8.59 23.70
N MET A 9 -10.64 9.11 22.72
CA MET A 9 -10.32 10.52 22.59
C MET A 9 -10.20 10.80 21.08
N LYS A 10 -11.34 10.68 20.36
CA LYS A 10 -11.51 10.35 18.92
C LYS A 10 -10.33 10.63 17.97
N GLU A 11 -9.24 9.89 18.13
CA GLU A 11 -8.18 9.81 17.14
C GLU A 11 -8.72 9.03 15.95
N LYS A 12 -9.01 9.75 14.87
CA LYS A 12 -9.39 9.14 13.59
C LYS A 12 -8.12 8.63 12.93
N LEU A 13 -8.00 7.32 12.75
CA LEU A 13 -6.97 6.75 11.88
C LEU A 13 -7.23 7.27 10.45
N VAL A 14 -6.45 8.26 10.04
CA VAL A 14 -6.57 8.87 8.70
C VAL A 14 -5.79 8.11 7.63
N TYR A 15 -4.83 7.29 8.04
CA TYR A 15 -3.95 6.57 7.14
C TYR A 15 -3.34 5.35 7.81
N SER A 16 -3.36 4.21 7.12
CA SER A 16 -2.58 3.03 7.40
C SER A 16 -1.81 2.61 6.15
N ARG A 17 -0.75 1.82 6.31
CA ARG A 17 -0.07 1.20 5.17
C ARG A 17 -1.04 0.23 4.47
N PRO A 18 -1.16 0.26 3.12
CA PRO A 18 -2.01 -0.67 2.39
C PRO A 18 -1.59 -2.12 2.63
N GLU A 19 -2.55 -3.02 2.80
CA GLU A 19 -2.33 -4.45 2.97
C GLU A 19 -1.90 -5.14 1.67
N ALA A 20 -2.29 -4.60 0.51
CA ALA A 20 -1.80 -5.05 -0.80
C ALA A 20 -0.34 -4.67 -1.06
N LEU A 21 0.25 -3.74 -0.27
CA LEU A 21 1.64 -3.33 -0.45
C LEU A 21 2.58 -4.27 0.32
N ALA A 22 3.49 -4.92 -0.40
CA ALA A 22 4.45 -5.88 0.18
C ALA A 22 5.20 -5.29 1.39
N ASP A 23 5.28 -6.04 2.50
CA ASP A 23 5.98 -5.62 3.72
C ASP A 23 7.49 -5.78 3.59
N ARG A 24 8.10 -4.91 2.78
CA ARG A 24 9.54 -4.84 2.56
C ARG A 24 9.99 -3.40 2.31
N PRO A 25 11.28 -3.10 2.55
CA PRO A 25 11.86 -1.80 2.19
C PRO A 25 11.66 -1.49 0.71
N MET A 26 11.36 -0.21 0.42
CA MET A 26 11.14 0.24 -0.94
C MET A 26 12.47 0.60 -1.59
N HIS A 27 12.74 0.11 -2.80
CA HIS A 27 13.97 0.47 -3.54
C HIS A 27 13.87 1.81 -4.26
N TYR A 28 12.69 2.44 -4.29
CA TYR A 28 12.47 3.70 -4.97
C TYR A 28 13.16 4.86 -4.24
N CYS A 29 13.74 5.78 -5.00
CA CYS A 29 14.30 7.00 -4.44
C CYS A 29 13.22 7.80 -3.68
N PRO A 30 13.55 8.44 -2.55
CA PRO A 30 12.64 9.32 -1.83
C PRO A 30 12.07 10.40 -2.76
N GLY A 31 10.74 10.52 -2.80
CA GLY A 31 10.04 11.50 -3.63
C GLY A 31 9.84 11.13 -5.10
N CYS A 32 10.31 9.96 -5.57
CA CYS A 32 10.03 9.55 -6.95
C CYS A 32 8.55 9.14 -7.15
N GLY A 33 8.02 9.40 -8.34
CA GLY A 33 6.63 9.07 -8.68
C GLY A 33 6.31 7.58 -8.62
N HIS A 34 7.28 6.69 -8.89
CA HIS A 34 7.04 5.25 -8.88
C HIS A 34 6.57 4.74 -7.50
N GLY A 35 7.21 5.18 -6.42
CA GLY A 35 6.81 4.79 -5.06
C GLY A 35 5.42 5.31 -4.69
N ILE A 36 5.06 6.52 -5.15
CA ILE A 36 3.74 7.12 -4.97
C ILE A 36 2.68 6.29 -5.72
N VAL A 37 2.94 5.97 -7.00
CA VAL A 37 2.02 5.18 -7.84
C VAL A 37 1.79 3.79 -7.25
N HIS A 38 2.84 3.09 -6.83
CA HIS A 38 2.71 1.77 -6.21
C HIS A 38 1.89 1.80 -4.91
N LYS A 39 2.08 2.84 -4.08
CA LYS A 39 1.27 3.04 -2.89
C LYS A 39 -0.21 3.28 -3.23
N LEU A 40 -0.50 4.16 -4.20
CA LEU A 40 -1.87 4.45 -4.64
C LEU A 40 -2.55 3.22 -5.25
N LEU A 41 -1.84 2.46 -6.08
CA LEU A 41 -2.35 1.21 -6.64
C LEU A 41 -2.70 0.21 -5.54
N ALA A 42 -1.82 0.03 -4.54
CA ALA A 42 -2.10 -0.84 -3.42
C ALA A 42 -3.33 -0.38 -2.61
N GLN A 43 -3.50 0.93 -2.39
CA GLN A 43 -4.70 1.48 -1.74
C GLN A 43 -5.97 1.14 -2.52
N LEU A 44 -5.96 1.32 -3.85
CA LEU A 44 -7.10 0.98 -4.70
C LEU A 44 -7.39 -0.52 -4.71
N ILE A 45 -6.36 -1.38 -4.69
CA ILE A 45 -6.55 -2.83 -4.61
C ILE A 45 -7.25 -3.24 -3.31
N ASP A 46 -6.88 -2.62 -2.19
CA ASP A 46 -7.52 -2.84 -0.89
C ASP A 46 -8.94 -2.29 -0.88
N GLU A 47 -9.15 -1.04 -1.33
CA GLU A 47 -10.46 -0.37 -1.39
C GLU A 47 -11.47 -1.12 -2.28
N LEU A 48 -10.99 -1.74 -3.35
CA LEU A 48 -11.82 -2.53 -4.27
C LEU A 48 -11.96 -4.00 -3.87
N GLU A 49 -11.27 -4.44 -2.81
CA GLU A 49 -11.27 -5.83 -2.32
C GLU A 49 -10.89 -6.86 -3.41
N ILE A 50 -9.98 -6.49 -4.32
CA ILE A 50 -9.58 -7.31 -5.48
C ILE A 50 -8.21 -7.98 -5.34
N LYS A 51 -7.58 -7.93 -4.17
CA LYS A 51 -6.23 -8.47 -3.93
C LYS A 51 -6.07 -9.92 -4.41
N GLU A 52 -7.00 -10.80 -4.04
CA GLU A 52 -7.00 -12.23 -4.41
C GLU A 52 -7.33 -12.49 -5.89
N LYS A 53 -7.76 -11.46 -6.63
CA LYS A 53 -8.12 -11.52 -8.05
C LYS A 53 -7.16 -10.70 -8.93
N CYS A 54 -6.10 -10.15 -8.35
CA CYS A 54 -5.17 -9.27 -9.03
C CYS A 54 -3.82 -9.96 -9.26
N ILE A 55 -3.29 -9.84 -10.48
CA ILE A 55 -1.93 -10.25 -10.82
C ILE A 55 -1.15 -9.00 -11.24
N LEU A 56 -0.08 -8.68 -10.53
CA LEU A 56 0.84 -7.61 -10.90
C LEU A 56 1.92 -8.16 -11.85
N ILE A 57 2.10 -7.49 -12.98
CA ILE A 57 3.15 -7.80 -13.96
C ILE A 57 4.27 -6.78 -13.80
N ALA A 58 5.49 -7.26 -13.57
CA ALA A 58 6.66 -6.43 -13.32
C ALA A 58 7.66 -6.58 -14.49
N PRO A 59 7.74 -5.62 -15.43
CA PRO A 59 8.65 -5.68 -16.60
C PRO A 59 10.10 -5.33 -16.21
N VAL A 60 10.97 -4.95 -17.15
CA VAL A 60 12.30 -4.40 -16.83
C VAL A 60 12.21 -2.88 -16.65
N GLY A 61 12.74 -2.37 -15.54
CA GLY A 61 12.82 -0.92 -15.28
C GLY A 61 12.82 -0.59 -13.80
N CYS A 62 12.79 0.71 -13.48
CA CYS A 62 12.68 1.15 -12.09
C CYS A 62 11.33 0.75 -11.49
N SER A 63 10.22 0.87 -12.25
CA SER A 63 8.82 0.69 -11.82
C SER A 63 8.40 -0.71 -11.36
N VAL A 64 9.35 -1.60 -11.08
CA VAL A 64 9.17 -3.04 -10.88
C VAL A 64 9.25 -3.30 -9.38
N LEU A 65 8.18 -3.78 -8.73
CA LEU A 65 8.15 -3.98 -7.27
C LEU A 65 9.24 -4.90 -6.73
#